data_AF-A0A9D1MJG2-F1
#
_entry.id   AF-A0A9D1MJG2-F1
#
_cell.length_a   1.000
_cell.length_b   1.000
_cell.length_c   1.000
_cell.angle_alpha   90.00
_cell.angle_beta   90.00
_cell.angle_gamma   90.00
#
_symmetry.space_group_name_H-M   'P 1'
#
loop_
_entity.id
_entity.type
_entity.pdbx_description
1 polymer ?
#
loop_
_entity_poly.entity_id
_entity_poly.type
_entity_poly.pdbx_seq_one_letter_code
_entity_poly.pdbx_strand_id
1 'polypeptide(L)'
;MHDTITKLRTLAEVKHGSIQKMWILKNKKEFPTMCDYLQKIDYSINDLNSEIDCLFELRSKDVVYIISLVDWIIEAFTACKKLIREVVIADFIYTKEEELKKAKAFFKALRSCRSHTCRQ
;
A
#
# COMPACT_ATOMS: atom_id res chain seq x y z
N MET A 1 -27.80 -7.19 -1.69
CA MET A 1 -26.62 -8.00 -2.09
C MET A 1 -25.47 -7.45 -1.28
N HIS A 2 -25.10 -8.09 -0.17
CA HIS A 2 -23.91 -7.67 0.56
C HIS A 2 -22.71 -8.14 -0.26
N ASP A 3 -22.12 -7.24 -1.05
CA ASP A 3 -20.83 -7.51 -1.67
C ASP A 3 -19.86 -7.87 -0.55
N THR A 4 -19.44 -9.14 -0.51
CA THR A 4 -18.53 -9.62 0.52
C THR A 4 -17.17 -9.00 0.24
N ILE A 5 -16.81 -7.98 1.01
CA ILE A 5 -15.53 -7.30 0.85
C ILE A 5 -14.43 -8.32 1.16
N THR A 6 -13.67 -8.70 0.13
CA THR A 6 -12.61 -9.69 0.27
C THR A 6 -11.39 -9.03 0.89
N LYS A 7 -10.84 -9.64 1.95
CA LYS A 7 -9.61 -9.18 2.60
C LYS A 7 -8.45 -9.17 1.61
N LEU A 8 -7.61 -8.16 1.74
CA LEU A 8 -6.37 -8.04 0.99
C LEU A 8 -5.41 -9.14 1.42
N ARG A 9 -4.69 -9.71 0.45
CA ARG A 9 -3.67 -10.71 0.74
C ARG A 9 -2.50 -10.09 1.49
N THR A 10 -2.09 -10.77 2.55
CA THR A 10 -0.94 -10.35 3.38
C THR A 10 0.36 -10.83 2.77
N LEU A 11 1.49 -10.28 3.22
CA LEU A 11 2.82 -10.69 2.76
C LEU A 11 3.11 -12.16 3.11
N ALA A 12 2.54 -12.67 4.20
CA ALA A 12 2.63 -14.08 4.60
C ALA A 12 1.96 -15.03 3.57
N GLU A 13 0.91 -14.56 2.89
CA GLU A 13 0.20 -15.32 1.86
C GLU A 13 0.88 -15.23 0.49
N VAL A 14 1.81 -14.28 0.31
CA VAL A 14 2.62 -14.15 -0.90
C VAL A 14 3.83 -15.08 -0.79
N LYS A 15 4.09 -15.90 -1.81
CA LYS A 15 5.24 -16.85 -1.83
C LYS A 15 6.56 -16.15 -1.47
N HIS A 16 7.05 -16.42 -0.25
CA HIS A 16 8.23 -15.79 0.37
C HIS A 16 9.53 -15.92 -0.45
N GLY A 17 9.68 -16.96 -1.27
CA GLY A 17 10.90 -17.18 -2.08
C GLY A 17 11.20 -16.04 -3.07
N SER A 18 10.20 -15.22 -3.40
CA SER A 18 10.35 -14.06 -4.29
C SER A 18 10.94 -12.84 -3.57
N ILE A 19 10.67 -12.71 -2.27
CA ILE A 19 11.00 -11.53 -1.45
C ILE A 19 12.47 -11.54 -1.02
N GLN A 20 13.06 -12.73 -0.88
CA GLN A 20 14.47 -12.90 -0.49
C GLN A 20 15.46 -12.67 -1.65
N LYS A 21 14.98 -12.28 -2.84
CA LYS A 21 15.81 -12.10 -4.03
C LYS A 21 16.63 -10.82 -3.94
N MET A 22 17.81 -10.89 -3.33
CA MET A 22 18.73 -9.75 -3.20
C MET A 22 19.27 -9.20 -4.53
N TRP A 23 19.21 -9.98 -5.63
CA TRP A 23 19.73 -9.56 -6.93
C TRP A 23 18.94 -8.41 -7.57
N ILE A 24 17.68 -8.21 -7.15
CA ILE A 24 16.84 -7.11 -7.63
C ILE A 24 17.28 -5.75 -7.06
N LEU A 25 18.03 -5.75 -5.96
CA LEU A 25 18.42 -4.53 -5.26
C LEU A 25 19.62 -3.85 -5.93
N LYS A 26 19.62 -2.51 -5.92
CA LYS A 26 20.76 -1.69 -6.36
C LYS A 26 21.98 -2.04 -5.50
N ASN A 27 21.80 -2.07 -4.18
CA ASN A 27 22.83 -2.46 -3.23
C ASN A 27 22.33 -3.57 -2.28
N LYS A 28 23.10 -4.65 -2.13
CA LYS A 28 22.77 -5.75 -1.20
C LYS A 28 22.67 -5.29 0.25
N LYS A 29 23.34 -4.20 0.62
CA LYS A 29 23.28 -3.59 1.97
C LYS A 29 21.93 -2.95 2.27
N GLU A 30 21.11 -2.67 1.26
CA GLU A 30 19.77 -2.10 1.42
C GLU A 30 18.70 -3.16 1.67
N PHE A 31 19.09 -4.45 1.71
CA PHE A 31 18.16 -5.55 1.95
C PHE A 31 17.39 -5.42 3.28
N PRO A 32 18.02 -5.07 4.42
CA PRO A 32 17.28 -4.83 5.67
C PRO A 32 16.24 -3.72 5.51
N THR A 33 16.61 -2.61 4.86
CA THR A 33 15.70 -1.47 4.62
C THR A 33 14.52 -1.87 3.72
N MET A 34 14.76 -2.72 2.71
CA MET A 34 13.68 -3.30 1.89
C MET A 34 12.73 -4.13 2.75
N CYS A 35 13.26 -4.99 3.64
CA CYS A 35 12.46 -5.79 4.55
C CYS A 35 11.61 -4.91 5.48
N ASP A 36 12.17 -3.83 6.03
CA ASP A 36 11.45 -2.88 6.89
C ASP A 36 10.24 -2.26 6.17
N TYR A 37 10.44 -1.83 4.91
CA TYR A 37 9.34 -1.28 4.13
C TYR A 37 8.29 -2.32 3.73
N LEU A 38 8.71 -3.54 3.40
CA LEU A 38 7.77 -4.64 3.12
C LEU A 38 6.96 -5.01 4.36
N GLN A 39 7.59 -5.03 5.53
CA GLN A 39 6.93 -5.27 6.80
C GLN A 39 5.96 -4.13 7.16
N LYS A 40 6.33 -2.87 6.89
CA LYS A 40 5.42 -1.72 7.03
C LYS A 40 4.19 -1.84 6.13
N ILE A 41 4.36 -2.29 4.89
CA ILE A 41 3.25 -2.55 3.96
C ILE A 41 2.35 -3.66 4.52
N ASP A 42 2.93 -4.75 5.00
CA ASP A 42 2.19 -5.88 5.56
C ASP A 42 1.35 -5.48 6.78
N TYR A 43 1.93 -4.75 7.73
CA TYR A 43 1.17 -4.24 8.87
C TYR A 43 0.04 -3.31 8.46
N SER A 44 0.29 -2.42 7.49
CA SER A 44 -0.75 -1.51 7.01
C SER A 44 -1.90 -2.28 6.32
N ILE A 45 -1.61 -3.38 5.63
CA ILE A 45 -2.61 -4.26 5.03
C ILE A 45 -3.40 -5.01 6.10
N ASN A 46 -2.73 -5.51 7.15
CA ASN A 46 -3.39 -6.18 8.28
C ASN A 46 -4.33 -5.23 9.04
N ASP A 47 -3.90 -4.00 9.27
CA ASP A 47 -4.73 -2.96 9.86
C ASP A 47 -5.94 -2.67 8.97
N LEU A 48 -5.75 -2.48 7.66
CA LEU A 48 -6.86 -2.30 6.71
C LEU A 48 -7.84 -3.48 6.73
N ASN A 49 -7.35 -4.72 6.77
CA ASN A 49 -8.18 -5.92 6.84
C ASN A 49 -8.98 -6.01 8.14
N SER A 50 -8.46 -5.48 9.23
CA SER A 50 -9.15 -5.41 10.52
C SER A 50 -10.24 -4.32 10.49
N GLU A 51 -9.97 -3.20 9.82
CA GLU A 51 -10.95 -2.14 9.60
C GLU A 51 -12.08 -2.57 8.63
N ILE A 52 -11.80 -3.48 7.68
CA ILE A 52 -12.81 -4.04 6.77
C ILE A 52 -13.95 -4.72 7.55
N ASP A 53 -13.63 -5.43 8.62
CA ASP A 53 -14.62 -6.10 9.47
C ASP A 53 -15.52 -5.09 10.22
N CYS A 54 -15.06 -3.85 10.40
CA CYS A 54 -15.73 -2.76 11.10
C CYS A 54 -16.41 -1.73 10.18
N LEU A 55 -16.43 -1.95 8.85
CA LEU A 55 -16.89 -0.96 7.86
C LEU A 55 -18.34 -0.49 8.05
N PHE A 56 -19.18 -1.29 8.72
CA PHE A 56 -20.59 -0.95 8.96
C PHE A 56 -20.80 0.12 10.05
N GLU A 57 -19.76 0.43 10.85
CA GLU A 57 -19.81 1.42 11.95
C GLU A 57 -18.74 2.52 11.81
N LEU A 58 -18.34 2.85 10.57
CA LEU A 58 -17.28 3.83 10.32
C LEU A 58 -17.63 5.23 10.87
N ARG A 59 -16.80 5.73 11.79
CA ARG A 59 -16.79 7.14 12.19
C ARG A 59 -15.83 7.95 11.33
N SER A 60 -15.95 9.27 11.40
CA SER A 60 -15.11 10.20 10.65
C SER A 60 -13.60 10.01 10.89
N LYS A 61 -13.20 9.56 12.09
CA LYS A 61 -11.81 9.24 12.45
C LYS A 61 -11.31 7.94 11.80
N ASP A 62 -12.19 6.95 11.62
CA ASP A 62 -11.85 5.64 11.06
C ASP A 62 -11.55 5.80 9.55
N VAL A 63 -12.29 6.70 8.88
CA VAL A 63 -12.00 7.12 7.49
C VAL A 63 -10.63 7.80 7.35
N VAL A 64 -10.23 8.66 8.30
CA VAL A 64 -8.91 9.33 8.26
C VAL A 64 -7.79 8.31 8.46
N TYR A 65 -8.01 7.34 9.35
CA TYR A 65 -7.07 6.26 9.58
C TYR A 65 -6.89 5.38 8.34
N ILE A 66 -7.99 4.94 7.69
CA ILE A 66 -7.94 4.18 6.43
C ILE A 66 -7.16 4.94 5.34
N ILE A 67 -7.43 6.24 5.15
CA ILE A 67 -6.69 7.04 4.16
C ILE A 67 -5.21 7.08 4.50
N SER A 68 -4.87 7.21 5.78
CA SER A 68 -3.47 7.25 6.25
C SER A 68 -2.76 5.91 6.03
N LEU A 69 -3.43 4.78 6.26
CA LEU A 69 -2.90 3.44 5.96
C LEU A 69 -2.60 3.28 4.47
N VAL A 70 -3.52 3.73 3.60
CA VAL A 70 -3.30 3.71 2.14
C VAL A 70 -2.12 4.59 1.74
N ASP A 71 -2.01 5.80 2.30
CA ASP A 71 -0.87 6.68 2.04
C ASP A 71 0.46 6.04 2.49
N TRP A 72 0.49 5.40 3.67
CA TRP A 72 1.68 4.70 4.16
C TRP A 72 2.10 3.54 3.26
N ILE A 73 1.15 2.79 2.70
CA ILE A 73 1.44 1.73 1.73
C ILE A 73 2.05 2.33 0.46
N ILE A 74 1.49 3.43 -0.07
CA ILE A 74 2.01 4.09 -1.27
C ILE A 74 3.43 4.63 -1.04
N GLU A 75 3.68 5.25 0.11
CA GLU A 75 4.99 5.78 0.48
C GLU A 75 6.03 4.66 0.63
N ALA A 76 5.70 3.60 1.39
CA ALA A 76 6.58 2.47 1.60
C ALA A 76 6.89 1.75 0.27
N PHE A 77 5.89 1.55 -0.58
CA PHE A 77 6.09 0.97 -1.91
C PHE A 77 7.00 1.83 -2.78
N THR A 78 6.81 3.16 -2.75
CA THR A 78 7.66 4.10 -3.49
C THR A 78 9.10 4.06 -2.98
N ALA A 79 9.31 3.91 -1.68
CA ALA A 79 10.63 3.72 -1.09
C ALA A 79 11.26 2.39 -1.52
N CYS A 80 10.52 1.28 -1.46
CA CYS A 80 10.96 -0.02 -2.00
C CYS A 80 11.41 0.10 -3.46
N LYS A 81 10.58 0.74 -4.30
CA LYS A 81 10.87 0.91 -5.72
C LYS A 81 12.19 1.64 -5.98
N LYS A 82 12.60 2.58 -5.12
CA LYS A 82 13.88 3.28 -5.25
C LYS A 82 15.10 2.40 -4.98
N LEU A 83 14.95 1.37 -4.13
CA LEU A 83 16.00 0.41 -3.79
C LEU A 83 16.21 -0.66 -4.86
N ILE A 84 15.26 -0.82 -5.79
CA ILE A 84 15.31 -1.82 -6.87
C ILE A 84 16.10 -1.27 -8.06
N ARG A 85 16.86 -2.14 -8.75
CA ARG A 85 17.59 -1.80 -9.97
C ARG A 85 16.65 -1.33 -11.07
N GLU A 86 17.06 -0.30 -11.79
CA GLU A 86 16.24 0.32 -12.85
C GLU A 86 15.92 -0.66 -13.98
N VAL A 87 16.86 -1.52 -14.35
CA VAL A 87 16.63 -2.60 -15.33
C VAL A 87 15.48 -3.53 -14.94
N VAL A 88 15.33 -3.84 -13.66
CA VAL A 88 14.24 -4.71 -13.18
C VAL A 88 12.89 -3.97 -13.19
N ILE A 89 12.90 -2.67 -12.93
CA ILE A 89 11.70 -1.83 -12.93
C ILE A 89 11.23 -1.56 -14.36
N ALA A 90 12.15 -1.38 -15.31
CA ALA A 90 11.84 -1.09 -16.71
C ALA A 90 11.05 -2.25 -17.36
N ASP A 91 11.39 -3.49 -17.01
CA ASP A 91 10.72 -4.68 -17.52
C ASP A 91 9.43 -5.04 -16.75
N PHE A 92 9.11 -4.31 -15.68
CA PHE A 92 7.93 -4.59 -14.86
C PHE A 92 6.67 -3.95 -15.47
N ILE A 93 5.73 -4.82 -15.89
CA ILE A 93 4.42 -4.40 -16.39
C ILE A 93 3.34 -4.83 -15.38
N TYR A 94 2.64 -3.85 -14.82
CA TYR A 94 1.48 -4.11 -13.97
C TYR A 94 0.20 -4.12 -14.80
N THR A 95 -0.52 -5.26 -14.77
CA THR A 95 -1.71 -5.49 -15.59
C THR A 95 -2.85 -4.50 -15.32
N LYS A 96 -2.91 -3.91 -14.13
CA LYS A 96 -4.00 -3.02 -13.68
C LYS A 96 -3.54 -1.59 -13.40
N GLU A 97 -2.54 -1.10 -14.14
CA GLU A 97 -1.95 0.23 -13.92
C GLU A 97 -2.99 1.36 -14.00
N GLU A 98 -3.97 1.27 -14.91
CA GLU A 98 -5.02 2.29 -15.04
C GLU A 98 -6.01 2.29 -13.86
N GLU A 99 -6.36 1.13 -13.32
CA GLU A 99 -7.16 1.04 -12.09
C GLU A 99 -6.40 1.65 -10.91
N LEU A 100 -5.10 1.35 -10.80
CA LEU A 100 -4.23 1.88 -9.75
C LEU A 100 -4.12 3.41 -9.81
N LYS A 101 -3.97 3.98 -11.01
CA LYS A 101 -3.94 5.44 -11.20
C LYS A 101 -5.24 6.10 -10.74
N LYS A 102 -6.39 5.52 -11.10
CA LYS A 102 -7.72 6.00 -10.67
C LYS A 102 -7.87 5.95 -9.15
N ALA A 103 -7.49 4.82 -8.53
CA ALA A 103 -7.54 4.66 -7.08
C ALA A 103 -6.63 5.68 -6.36
N LYS A 104 -5.39 5.87 -6.83
CA LYS A 104 -4.49 6.89 -6.30
C LYS A 104 -5.06 8.30 -6.40
N ALA A 105 -5.66 8.65 -7.54
CA ALA A 105 -6.29 9.95 -7.73
C ALA A 105 -7.47 10.15 -6.76
N PHE A 106 -8.28 9.11 -6.55
CA PHE A 106 -9.40 9.12 -5.62
C PHE A 106 -8.95 9.36 -4.16
N PHE A 107 -7.98 8.57 -3.66
CA PHE A 107 -7.48 8.76 -2.29
C PHE A 107 -6.79 10.10 -2.10
N LYS A 108 -6.06 10.59 -3.12
CA LYS A 108 -5.48 11.94 -3.10
C LYS A 108 -6.54 13.03 -3.02
N ALA A 109 -7.63 12.89 -3.77
CA ALA A 109 -8.76 13.82 -3.72
C ALA A 109 -9.42 13.79 -2.32
N LEU A 110 -9.70 12.61 -1.76
CA LEU A 110 -10.27 12.45 -0.42
C LEU A 110 -9.41 13.12 0.66
N ARG A 111 -8.09 12.93 0.60
CA ARG A 111 -7.14 13.60 1.50
C ARG A 111 -7.25 15.12 1.38
N SER A 112 -7.30 15.65 0.15
CA SER A 112 -7.36 17.10 -0.11
C SER A 112 -8.70 17.74 0.27
N CYS A 113 -9.83 17.04 0.09
CA CYS A 113 -11.16 17.54 0.42
C CYS A 113 -11.30 17.83 1.91
N ARG A 114 -10.77 16.95 2.77
CA ARG A 114 -10.80 17.14 4.23
C ARG A 114 -9.91 18.28 4.71
N SER A 115 -8.83 18.61 4.00
CA SER A 115 -7.99 19.78 4.32
C SER A 115 -8.71 21.12 4.07
N HIS A 116 -9.71 21.14 3.19
CA HIS A 116 -10.48 22.36 2.87
C HIS A 116 -11.73 22.52 3.76
N THR A 117 -12.29 21.43 4.30
CA THR A 117 -13.45 21.50 5.20
C THR A 117 -13.11 21.93 6.63
N CYS A 118 -11.83 22.02 6.97
CA CYS A 118 -11.36 22.52 8.28
C CYS A 118 -11.05 24.04 8.27
N ARG A 119 -11.40 24.75 7.18
CA ARG A 119 -11.25 26.21 6.99
C ARG A 119 -12.58 26.95 6.79
N GLN A 120 -13.69 26.40 7.27
CA GLN A 120 -14.95 27.14 7.40
C GLN A 120 -15.46 27.04 8.82
#